data_AF-A0A1I3TD32-F1
#
_entry.id   AF-A0A1I3TD32-F1
#
_cell.length_a   1.000
_cell.length_b   1.000
_cell.length_c   1.000
_cell.angle_alpha   90.00
_cell.angle_beta   90.00
_cell.angle_gamma   90.00
#
_symmetry.space_group_name_H-M   'P 1'
#
loop_
_entity.id
_entity.type
_entity.pdbx_description
1 polymer ?
#
loop_
_entity_poly.entity_id
_entity_poly.type
_entity_poly.pdbx_seq_one_letter_code
_entity_poly.pdbx_strand_id
1 'polypeptide(L)'
;MYREHCKNLSEVENGIKRIELELRKYISINDVKNEYTFTKILSQLIVCWSEVRILKLIYENNAFTEAEINSILLTNNRANSLETKWKKALNISICKAYNITDIGNIQNELSADIYYKYNEIFSSITNDFLPSIQIRNRIAHGQWKVAFTSKLQSISPDLTNKISIENIVSLQLKKKILNGLALLIHDLAVSPPTFERDFMSNYAKIKNNKNNLHKRSYIKYKNQMIAKYQRGKIKRKELPIKLTFFEKIKFVFSKKQ
;
A
#
# COMPACT_ATOMS: atom_id res chain seq x y z
N MET A 1 -12.42 -5.16 19.74
CA MET A 1 -12.25 -5.06 18.28
C MET A 1 -10.92 -4.44 17.86
N TYR A 2 -10.57 -3.23 18.30
CA TYR A 2 -9.31 -2.55 17.91
C TYR A 2 -8.05 -3.43 18.01
N ARG A 3 -7.78 -4.00 19.19
CA ARG A 3 -6.59 -4.82 19.45
C ARG A 3 -6.48 -6.02 18.50
N GLU A 4 -7.60 -6.64 18.15
CA GLU A 4 -7.61 -7.78 17.22
C GLU A 4 -7.31 -7.35 15.79
N HIS A 5 -7.80 -6.19 15.35
CA HIS A 5 -7.41 -5.61 14.06
C HIS A 5 -5.93 -5.18 14.03
N CYS A 6 -5.36 -4.74 15.16
CA CYS A 6 -3.91 -4.50 15.27
C CYS A 6 -3.08 -5.77 15.09
N LYS A 7 -3.48 -6.89 15.73
CA LYS A 7 -2.82 -8.20 15.55
C LYS A 7 -2.91 -8.65 14.09
N ASN A 8 -4.10 -8.62 13.50
CA ASN A 8 -4.29 -8.98 12.09
C ASN A 8 -3.48 -8.09 11.14
N LEU A 9 -3.41 -6.79 11.41
CA LEU A 9 -2.62 -5.87 10.60
C LEU A 9 -1.12 -6.24 10.65
N SER A 10 -0.62 -6.56 11.85
CA SER A 10 0.77 -7.00 12.05
C SER A 10 1.08 -8.27 11.26
N GLU A 11 0.19 -9.27 11.31
CA GLU A 11 0.35 -10.52 10.56
C GLU A 11 0.38 -10.29 9.04
N VAL A 12 -0.54 -9.48 8.51
CA VAL A 12 -0.55 -9.14 7.09
C VAL A 12 0.72 -8.37 6.70
N GLU A 13 1.21 -7.45 7.54
CA GLU A 13 2.46 -6.73 7.29
C GLU A 13 3.68 -7.65 7.27
N ASN A 14 3.72 -8.65 8.15
CA ASN A 14 4.76 -9.68 8.15
C ASN A 14 4.70 -10.54 6.89
N GLY A 15 3.49 -10.92 6.46
CA GLY A 15 3.27 -11.60 5.18
C GLY A 15 3.77 -10.80 3.99
N ILE A 16 3.44 -9.50 3.92
CA ILE A 16 3.93 -8.60 2.87
C ILE A 16 5.46 -8.54 2.87
N LYS A 17 6.11 -8.34 4.03
CA LYS A 17 7.58 -8.28 4.12
C LYS A 17 8.22 -9.55 3.57
N ARG A 18 7.67 -10.73 3.89
CA ARG A 18 8.19 -12.03 3.43
C ARG A 18 8.01 -12.22 1.92
N ILE A 19 6.84 -11.89 1.38
CA ILE A 19 6.59 -11.95 -0.06
C ILE A 19 7.47 -10.97 -0.83
N GLU A 20 7.66 -9.74 -0.33
CA GLU A 20 8.58 -8.79 -0.96
C GLU A 20 10.04 -9.27 -0.94
N LEU A 21 10.45 -9.99 0.10
CA LEU A 21 11.80 -10.57 0.19
C LEU A 21 12.00 -11.66 -0.88
N GLU A 22 11.08 -12.62 -0.96
CA GLU A 22 11.14 -13.67 -2.00
C GLU A 22 11.02 -13.09 -3.40
N LEU A 23 10.11 -12.14 -3.63
CA LEU A 23 9.98 -11.45 -4.91
C LEU A 23 11.29 -10.77 -5.32
N ARG A 24 11.96 -10.06 -4.40
CA ARG A 24 13.28 -9.45 -4.66
C ARG A 24 14.34 -10.49 -5.04
N LYS A 25 14.32 -11.66 -4.40
CA LYS A 25 15.21 -12.78 -4.72
C LYS A 25 14.92 -13.30 -6.13
N TYR A 26 13.67 -13.58 -6.49
CA TYR A 26 13.30 -14.04 -7.83
C TYR A 26 13.67 -13.04 -8.93
N ILE A 27 13.44 -11.74 -8.70
CA ILE A 27 13.90 -10.67 -9.60
C ILE A 27 15.42 -10.71 -9.75
N SER A 28 16.16 -10.86 -8.65
CA SER A 28 17.63 -10.86 -8.65
C SER A 28 18.24 -12.01 -9.43
N ILE A 29 17.59 -13.17 -9.44
CA ILE A 29 18.03 -14.35 -10.20
C ILE A 29 17.39 -14.43 -11.59
N ASN A 30 16.62 -13.41 -11.98
CA ASN A 30 15.87 -13.34 -13.23
C ASN A 30 14.87 -14.49 -13.45
N ASP A 31 14.25 -14.98 -12.38
CA ASP A 31 13.19 -15.98 -12.43
C ASP A 31 11.84 -15.31 -12.74
N VAL A 32 11.54 -15.22 -14.04
CA VAL A 32 10.36 -14.51 -14.55
C VAL A 32 9.05 -15.13 -14.08
N LYS A 33 8.99 -16.47 -13.95
CA LYS A 33 7.75 -17.18 -13.57
C LYS A 33 7.40 -16.89 -12.11
N ASN A 34 8.37 -17.02 -11.21
CA ASN A 34 8.13 -16.73 -9.80
C ASN A 34 7.98 -15.22 -9.54
N GLU A 35 8.71 -14.37 -10.27
CA GLU A 35 8.50 -12.91 -10.24
C GLU A 35 7.04 -12.54 -10.54
N TYR A 36 6.48 -13.10 -11.62
CA TYR A 36 5.09 -12.87 -12.00
C TYR A 36 4.10 -13.33 -10.91
N THR A 37 4.24 -14.57 -10.44
CA THR A 37 3.36 -15.15 -9.41
C THR A 37 3.41 -14.36 -8.10
N PHE A 38 4.60 -14.08 -7.58
CA PHE A 38 4.76 -13.36 -6.31
C PHE A 38 4.32 -11.90 -6.40
N THR A 39 4.38 -11.29 -7.59
CA THR A 39 3.80 -9.95 -7.82
C THR A 39 2.28 -9.96 -7.64
N LYS A 40 1.57 -11.00 -8.13
CA LYS A 40 0.11 -11.13 -7.93
C LYS A 40 -0.25 -11.37 -6.47
N ILE A 41 0.52 -12.21 -5.78
CA ILE A 41 0.35 -12.44 -4.34
C ILE A 41 0.57 -11.15 -3.56
N LEU A 42 1.61 -10.38 -3.88
CA LEU A 42 1.88 -9.08 -3.23
C LEU A 42 0.73 -8.09 -3.46
N SER A 43 0.21 -8.00 -4.69
CA SER A 43 -0.93 -7.15 -5.03
C SER A 43 -2.17 -7.49 -4.18
N GLN A 44 -2.48 -8.79 -4.06
CA GLN A 44 -3.55 -9.29 -3.21
C GLN A 44 -3.34 -8.92 -1.72
N LEU A 45 -2.13 -9.12 -1.19
CA LEU A 45 -1.83 -8.82 0.21
C LEU A 45 -1.91 -7.32 0.53
N ILE A 46 -1.57 -6.44 -0.40
CA ILE A 46 -1.69 -4.98 -0.20
C ILE A 46 -3.15 -4.56 -0.02
N VAL A 47 -4.08 -5.20 -0.73
CA VAL A 47 -5.50 -4.93 -0.55
C VAL A 47 -6.06 -5.59 0.71
N CYS A 48 -5.63 -6.80 1.06
CA CYS A 48 -5.95 -7.36 2.39
C CYS A 48 -5.45 -6.44 3.51
N TRP A 49 -4.26 -5.86 3.35
CA TRP A 49 -3.71 -4.87 4.28
C TRP A 49 -4.61 -3.62 4.34
N SER A 50 -5.11 -3.10 3.22
CA SER A 50 -5.98 -1.92 3.24
C SER A 50 -7.37 -2.20 3.83
N GLU A 51 -7.89 -3.41 3.69
CA GLU A 51 -9.10 -3.89 4.38
C GLU A 51 -8.92 -3.93 5.89
N VAL A 52 -7.84 -4.54 6.37
CA VAL A 52 -7.57 -4.58 7.83
C VAL A 52 -7.21 -3.20 8.36
N ARG A 53 -6.53 -2.36 7.56
CA ARG A 53 -6.15 -1.00 7.96
C ARG A 53 -7.37 -0.11 8.19
N ILE A 54 -8.39 -0.17 7.33
CA ILE A 54 -9.63 0.60 7.56
C ILE A 54 -10.37 0.09 8.79
N LEU A 55 -10.39 -1.23 9.04
CA LEU A 55 -11.00 -1.79 10.25
C LEU A 55 -10.26 -1.34 11.51
N LYS A 56 -8.92 -1.35 11.53
CA LYS A 56 -8.16 -0.78 12.64
C LYS A 56 -8.54 0.68 12.88
N LEU A 57 -8.63 1.48 11.82
CA LEU A 57 -8.93 2.91 11.87
C LEU A 57 -10.30 3.19 12.49
N ILE A 58 -11.36 2.50 12.03
CA ILE A 58 -12.72 2.78 12.49
C ILE A 58 -12.94 2.35 13.95
N TYR A 59 -12.17 1.37 14.44
CA TYR A 59 -12.21 0.93 15.83
C TYR A 59 -11.17 1.63 16.72
N GLU A 60 -10.40 2.60 16.21
CA GLU A 60 -9.46 3.39 17.02
C GLU A 60 -10.22 4.15 18.12
N ASN A 61 -9.60 4.26 19.30
CA ASN A 61 -10.27 4.88 20.44
C ASN A 61 -10.63 6.35 20.13
N ASN A 62 -11.85 6.75 20.47
CA ASN A 62 -12.41 8.08 20.21
C ASN A 62 -12.50 8.51 18.73
N ALA A 63 -12.17 7.64 17.77
CA ALA A 63 -12.24 8.00 16.34
C ALA A 63 -13.69 8.01 15.83
N PHE A 64 -14.46 6.94 16.11
CA PHE A 64 -15.82 6.78 15.63
C PHE A 64 -16.74 6.21 16.71
N THR A 65 -18.01 6.63 16.70
CA THR A 65 -19.08 6.04 17.51
C THR A 65 -19.57 4.73 16.90
N GLU A 66 -20.29 3.91 17.65
CA GLU A 66 -20.85 2.65 17.14
C GLU A 66 -21.80 2.87 15.94
N ALA A 67 -22.63 3.92 16.00
CA ALA A 67 -23.52 4.30 14.90
C ALA A 67 -22.72 4.69 13.63
N GLU A 68 -21.63 5.44 13.80
CA GLU A 68 -20.73 5.81 12.69
C GLU A 68 -20.02 4.58 12.11
N ILE A 69 -19.51 3.69 12.95
CA ILE A 69 -18.89 2.43 12.53
C ILE A 69 -19.88 1.60 11.71
N ASN A 70 -21.12 1.44 12.19
CA ASN A 70 -22.18 0.72 11.47
C ASN A 70 -22.50 1.38 10.11
N SER A 71 -22.53 2.71 10.06
CA SER A 71 -22.71 3.46 8.81
C SER A 71 -21.54 3.24 7.83
N ILE A 72 -20.29 3.21 8.31
CA ILE A 72 -19.11 2.95 7.48
C ILE A 72 -19.12 1.51 6.96
N LEU A 73 -19.45 0.55 7.82
CA LEU A 73 -19.47 -0.87 7.48
C LEU A 73 -20.64 -1.27 6.58
N LEU A 74 -21.67 -0.42 6.45
CA LEU A 74 -22.81 -0.62 5.55
C LEU A 74 -23.38 -2.04 5.65
N THR A 75 -23.55 -2.55 6.87
CA THR A 75 -23.93 -3.94 7.17
C THR A 75 -25.19 -4.41 6.45
N ASN A 76 -26.03 -3.48 5.96
CA ASN A 76 -27.32 -3.75 5.33
C ASN A 76 -27.37 -3.47 3.81
N ASN A 77 -26.25 -3.18 3.12
CA ASN A 77 -26.29 -2.78 1.70
C ASN A 77 -25.27 -3.52 0.83
N ARG A 78 -25.69 -3.94 -0.38
CA ARG A 78 -24.85 -4.65 -1.37
C ARG A 78 -23.71 -3.79 -1.93
N ALA A 79 -23.75 -2.47 -1.72
CA ALA A 79 -22.71 -1.51 -2.10
C ALA A 79 -21.54 -1.41 -1.09
N ASN A 80 -21.26 -2.47 -0.32
CA ASN A 80 -20.21 -2.51 0.70
C ASN A 80 -18.80 -2.72 0.09
N SER A 81 -18.40 -1.79 -0.78
CA SER A 81 -17.07 -1.80 -1.38
C SER A 81 -16.03 -1.21 -0.41
N LEU A 82 -14.77 -1.63 -0.56
CA LEU A 82 -13.68 -1.05 0.21
C LEU A 82 -13.55 0.46 -0.04
N GLU A 83 -13.75 0.92 -1.28
CA GLU A 83 -13.78 2.34 -1.62
C GLU A 83 -14.81 3.11 -0.79
N THR A 84 -16.03 2.57 -0.69
CA THR A 84 -17.12 3.20 0.06
C THR A 84 -16.76 3.36 1.53
N LYS A 85 -16.12 2.35 2.15
CA LYS A 85 -15.67 2.44 3.55
C LYS A 85 -14.68 3.58 3.78
N TRP A 86 -13.69 3.72 2.89
CA TRP A 86 -12.69 4.78 2.98
C TRP A 86 -13.28 6.17 2.77
N LYS A 87 -14.16 6.34 1.77
CA LYS A 87 -14.86 7.61 1.53
C LYS A 87 -15.75 8.00 2.70
N LYS A 88 -16.52 7.06 3.25
CA LYS A 88 -17.37 7.31 4.42
C LYS A 88 -16.57 7.67 5.66
N ALA A 89 -15.47 6.95 5.93
CA ALA A 89 -14.60 7.27 7.05
C ALA A 89 -14.06 8.70 6.94
N LEU A 90 -13.61 9.12 5.75
CA LEU A 90 -13.18 10.51 5.51
C LEU A 90 -14.32 11.51 5.74
N ASN A 91 -15.49 11.28 5.16
CA ASN A 91 -16.64 12.19 5.27
C ASN A 91 -17.09 12.37 6.72
N ILE A 92 -17.17 11.28 7.49
CA ILE A 92 -17.52 11.37 8.91
C ILE A 92 -16.42 12.10 9.69
N SER A 93 -15.15 11.80 9.41
CA SER A 93 -14.02 12.44 10.10
C SER A 93 -13.99 13.96 9.86
N ILE A 94 -14.23 14.42 8.62
CA ILE A 94 -14.22 15.84 8.30
C ILE A 94 -15.42 16.55 8.96
N CYS A 95 -16.59 15.92 8.97
CA CYS A 95 -17.76 16.53 9.60
C CYS A 95 -17.57 16.70 11.10
N LYS A 96 -17.02 15.70 11.78
CA LYS A 96 -16.72 15.75 13.22
C LYS A 96 -15.65 16.79 13.54
N ALA A 97 -14.58 16.83 12.75
CA ALA A 97 -13.45 17.73 13.00
C ALA A 97 -13.84 19.22 12.92
N TYR A 98 -14.81 19.57 12.09
CA TYR A 98 -15.19 20.96 11.80
C TYR A 98 -16.67 21.26 12.09
N ASN A 99 -17.36 20.42 12.86
CA ASN A 99 -18.75 20.58 13.27
C ASN A 99 -19.76 20.80 12.12
N ILE A 100 -19.57 20.08 11.01
CA ILE A 100 -20.46 20.11 9.83
C ILE A 100 -21.63 19.18 10.07
N THR A 101 -22.85 19.69 9.92
CA THR A 101 -24.07 18.91 10.16
C THR A 101 -24.60 18.21 8.91
N ASP A 102 -24.43 18.81 7.72
CA ASP A 102 -24.91 18.22 6.47
C ASP A 102 -23.82 17.40 5.77
N ILE A 103 -23.81 16.09 6.04
CA ILE A 103 -22.91 15.12 5.37
C ILE A 103 -23.17 15.07 3.84
N GLY A 104 -24.37 15.43 3.39
CA GLY A 104 -24.73 15.48 1.97
C GLY A 104 -24.11 16.67 1.24
N ASN A 105 -23.75 17.73 1.97
CA ASN A 105 -23.31 19.00 1.41
C ASN A 105 -22.00 19.54 2.01
N ILE A 106 -21.13 18.64 2.46
CA ILE A 106 -19.83 18.94 3.12
C ILE A 106 -19.07 20.06 2.40
N GLN A 107 -19.02 20.01 1.08
CA GLN A 107 -18.23 20.93 0.27
C GLN A 107 -18.62 22.41 0.44
N ASN A 108 -19.90 22.69 0.71
CA ASN A 108 -20.41 24.06 0.84
C ASN A 108 -20.23 24.64 2.25
N GLU A 109 -19.99 23.80 3.25
CA GLU A 109 -19.76 24.23 4.65
C GLU A 109 -18.27 24.38 5.00
N LEU A 110 -17.37 23.90 4.14
CA LEU A 110 -15.94 23.96 4.37
C LEU A 110 -15.33 25.32 4.03
N SER A 111 -14.43 25.80 4.89
CA SER A 111 -13.53 26.90 4.52
C SER A 111 -12.63 26.48 3.36
N ALA A 112 -12.14 27.46 2.58
CA ALA A 112 -11.38 27.18 1.35
C ALA A 112 -10.16 26.25 1.58
N ASP A 113 -9.45 26.43 2.70
CA ASP A 113 -8.30 25.61 3.05
C ASP A 113 -8.70 24.16 3.38
N ILE A 114 -9.74 23.97 4.18
CA ILE A 114 -10.20 22.62 4.55
C ILE A 114 -10.84 21.91 3.35
N TYR A 115 -11.57 22.65 2.50
CA TYR A 115 -12.10 22.15 1.24
C TYR A 115 -10.98 21.63 0.34
N TYR A 116 -9.88 22.37 0.21
CA TYR A 116 -8.69 21.91 -0.52
C TYR A 116 -8.13 20.61 0.05
N LYS A 117 -7.88 20.56 1.37
CA LYS A 117 -7.34 19.38 2.06
C LYS A 117 -8.24 18.15 1.88
N TYR A 118 -9.55 18.31 2.07
CA TYR A 118 -10.56 17.27 1.87
C TYR A 118 -10.51 16.74 0.44
N ASN A 119 -10.53 17.62 -0.57
CA ASN A 119 -10.54 17.21 -1.97
C ASN A 119 -9.27 16.48 -2.38
N GLU A 120 -8.11 16.89 -1.88
CA GLU A 120 -6.85 16.20 -2.14
C GLU A 120 -6.87 14.75 -1.61
N ILE A 121 -7.41 14.53 -0.40
CA ILE A 121 -7.56 13.18 0.16
C ILE A 121 -8.61 12.39 -0.63
N PHE A 122 -9.78 12.98 -0.88
CA PHE A 122 -10.89 12.33 -1.60
C PHE A 122 -10.51 11.92 -3.02
N SER A 123 -9.82 12.82 -3.74
CA SER A 123 -9.24 12.56 -5.06
C SER A 123 -8.22 11.44 -5.00
N SER A 124 -7.38 11.39 -3.97
CA SER A 124 -6.40 10.32 -3.80
C SER A 124 -7.05 8.95 -3.57
N ILE A 125 -8.13 8.89 -2.79
CA ILE A 125 -8.91 7.65 -2.61
C ILE A 125 -9.52 7.21 -3.95
N THR A 126 -10.07 8.14 -4.72
CA THR A 126 -10.77 7.83 -5.97
C THR A 126 -9.79 7.44 -7.08
N ASN A 127 -8.67 8.16 -7.23
CA ASN A 127 -7.81 8.05 -8.39
C ASN A 127 -6.60 7.12 -8.17
N ASP A 128 -6.09 7.00 -6.94
CA ASP A 128 -4.90 6.17 -6.66
C ASP A 128 -5.26 4.82 -6.02
N PHE A 129 -6.29 4.79 -5.16
CA PHE A 129 -6.65 3.58 -4.43
C PHE A 129 -7.61 2.68 -5.19
N LEU A 130 -8.69 3.23 -5.76
CA LEU A 130 -9.71 2.44 -6.48
C LEU A 130 -9.14 1.54 -7.59
N PRO A 131 -8.19 1.98 -8.44
CA PRO A 131 -7.61 1.10 -9.44
C PRO A 131 -6.95 -0.15 -8.84
N SER A 132 -6.37 -0.03 -7.64
CA SER A 132 -5.74 -1.16 -6.94
C SER A 132 -6.77 -2.19 -6.45
N ILE A 133 -7.95 -1.74 -6.02
CA ILE A 133 -9.07 -2.62 -5.64
C ILE A 133 -9.59 -3.39 -6.87
N GLN A 134 -9.77 -2.70 -8.00
CA GLN A 134 -10.25 -3.33 -9.24
C GLN A 134 -9.28 -4.40 -9.73
N ILE A 135 -7.98 -4.10 -9.74
CA ILE A 135 -6.92 -5.07 -10.09
C ILE A 135 -6.97 -6.27 -9.14
N ARG A 136 -7.05 -6.06 -7.82
CA ARG A 136 -7.18 -7.16 -6.85
C ARG A 136 -8.37 -8.04 -7.15
N ASN A 137 -9.55 -7.46 -7.36
CA ASN A 137 -10.77 -8.25 -7.57
C ASN A 137 -10.57 -9.21 -8.75
N ARG A 138 -9.92 -8.76 -9.82
CA ARG A 138 -9.57 -9.61 -10.97
C ARG A 138 -8.59 -10.72 -10.58
N ILE A 139 -7.51 -10.39 -9.86
CA ILE A 139 -6.53 -11.36 -9.36
C ILE A 139 -7.19 -12.43 -8.45
N ALA A 140 -8.03 -12.02 -7.50
CA ALA A 140 -8.73 -12.92 -6.58
C ALA A 140 -9.66 -13.90 -7.32
N HIS A 141 -10.26 -13.48 -8.43
CA HIS A 141 -11.07 -14.33 -9.30
C HIS A 141 -10.25 -15.16 -10.31
N GLY A 142 -8.93 -15.26 -10.15
CA GLY A 142 -8.06 -16.06 -11.02
C GLY A 142 -7.73 -15.42 -12.37
N GLN A 143 -8.14 -14.17 -12.61
CA GLN A 143 -7.93 -13.45 -13.86
C GLN A 143 -6.53 -12.84 -13.94
N TRP A 144 -5.50 -13.68 -13.80
CA TRP A 144 -4.11 -13.22 -13.63
C TRP A 144 -3.48 -12.77 -14.94
N LYS A 145 -3.78 -13.49 -16.04
CA LYS A 145 -3.20 -13.24 -17.37
C LYS A 145 -4.13 -12.45 -18.27
N VAL A 146 -5.43 -12.72 -18.22
CA VAL A 146 -6.47 -12.05 -19.03
C VAL A 146 -7.60 -11.65 -18.10
N ALA A 147 -7.95 -10.37 -18.12
CA ALA A 147 -9.05 -9.83 -17.36
C ALA A 147 -10.30 -9.70 -18.23
N PHE A 148 -11.46 -9.88 -17.61
CA PHE A 148 -12.77 -9.74 -18.23
C PHE A 148 -13.49 -8.48 -17.74
N THR A 149 -14.49 -8.05 -18.50
CA THR A 149 -15.45 -7.03 -18.09
C THR A 149 -16.24 -7.51 -16.86
N SER A 150 -16.89 -6.58 -16.15
CA SER A 150 -17.65 -6.92 -14.93
C SER A 150 -18.76 -7.95 -15.17
N LYS A 151 -19.35 -7.96 -16.38
CA LYS A 151 -20.37 -8.92 -16.79
C LYS A 151 -19.80 -10.28 -17.28
N LEU A 152 -18.47 -10.42 -17.33
CA LEU A 152 -17.76 -11.61 -17.85
C LEU A 152 -18.08 -11.96 -19.32
N GLN A 153 -18.64 -11.02 -20.08
CA GLN A 153 -19.08 -11.24 -21.47
C GLN A 153 -17.96 -10.98 -22.49
N SER A 154 -16.89 -10.29 -22.09
CA SER A 154 -15.80 -9.92 -22.99
C SER A 154 -14.50 -9.69 -22.22
N ILE A 155 -13.37 -9.79 -22.92
CA ILE A 155 -12.05 -9.42 -22.41
C ILE A 155 -12.01 -7.90 -22.18
N SER A 156 -11.34 -7.47 -21.12
CA SER A 156 -11.00 -6.07 -20.85
C SER A 156 -9.51 -5.86 -21.11
N PRO A 157 -9.12 -5.27 -22.27
CA PRO A 157 -7.72 -4.98 -22.57
C PRO A 157 -7.08 -4.02 -21.56
N ASP A 158 -7.83 -3.00 -21.12
CA ASP A 158 -7.37 -2.03 -20.12
C ASP A 158 -7.03 -2.71 -18.78
N LEU A 159 -7.93 -3.53 -18.22
CA LEU A 159 -7.67 -4.24 -16.97
C LEU A 159 -6.56 -5.27 -17.13
N THR A 160 -6.49 -5.94 -18.28
CA THR A 160 -5.42 -6.89 -18.60
C THR A 160 -4.06 -6.20 -18.59
N ASN A 161 -3.97 -5.02 -19.22
CA ASN A 161 -2.75 -4.21 -19.24
C ASN A 161 -2.39 -3.69 -17.83
N LYS A 162 -3.38 -3.18 -17.08
CA LYS A 162 -3.16 -2.74 -15.68
C LYS A 162 -2.62 -3.86 -14.80
N ILE A 163 -3.10 -5.09 -14.97
CA ILE A 163 -2.57 -6.26 -14.27
C ILE A 163 -1.16 -6.59 -14.75
N SER A 164 -0.89 -6.56 -16.06
CA SER A 164 0.40 -6.98 -16.60
C SER A 164 1.56 -6.05 -16.19
N ILE A 165 1.32 -4.75 -16.07
CA ILE A 165 2.34 -3.76 -15.71
C ILE A 165 2.61 -3.65 -14.20
N GLU A 166 1.80 -4.30 -13.35
CA GLU A 166 2.07 -4.32 -11.92
C GLU A 166 3.42 -4.96 -11.61
N ASN A 167 4.14 -4.36 -10.67
CA ASN A 167 5.47 -4.82 -10.26
C ASN A 167 5.74 -4.39 -8.82
N ILE A 168 6.80 -4.94 -8.21
CA ILE A 168 7.13 -4.67 -6.81
C ILE A 168 7.27 -3.17 -6.50
N VAL A 169 7.84 -2.37 -7.42
CA VAL A 169 8.08 -0.94 -7.20
C VAL A 169 6.77 -0.17 -7.15
N SER A 170 5.87 -0.40 -8.11
CA SER A 170 4.57 0.27 -8.14
C SER A 170 3.70 -0.15 -6.97
N LEU A 171 3.70 -1.45 -6.61
CA LEU A 171 2.96 -1.97 -5.47
C LEU A 171 3.45 -1.38 -4.13
N GLN A 172 4.76 -1.27 -3.92
CA GLN A 172 5.32 -0.62 -2.72
C GLN A 172 4.93 0.85 -2.62
N LEU A 173 4.95 1.59 -3.74
CA LEU A 173 4.54 2.99 -3.76
C LEU A 173 3.05 3.16 -3.49
N LYS A 174 2.19 2.31 -4.08
CA LYS A 174 0.75 2.27 -3.79
C LYS A 174 0.51 2.03 -2.30
N LYS A 175 1.14 1.01 -1.69
CA LYS A 175 1.03 0.77 -0.23
C LYS A 175 1.41 1.99 0.61
N LYS A 176 2.47 2.71 0.22
CA LYS A 176 2.89 3.95 0.91
C LYS A 176 1.86 5.08 0.79
N ILE A 177 1.26 5.25 -0.39
CA ILE A 177 0.17 6.22 -0.61
C ILE A 177 -1.01 5.88 0.29
N LEU A 178 -1.45 4.62 0.30
CA LEU A 178 -2.56 4.17 1.14
C LEU A 178 -2.29 4.34 2.63
N ASN A 179 -1.06 4.06 3.07
CA ASN A 179 -0.68 4.32 4.46
C ASN A 179 -0.70 5.81 4.82
N GLY A 180 -0.26 6.68 3.90
CA GLY A 180 -0.39 8.13 4.08
C GLY A 180 -1.85 8.57 4.21
N LEU A 181 -2.74 8.08 3.35
CA LEU A 181 -4.18 8.36 3.43
C LEU A 181 -4.78 7.86 4.75
N ALA A 182 -4.39 6.66 5.20
CA ALA A 182 -4.81 6.11 6.47
C ALA A 182 -4.39 6.98 7.66
N LEU A 183 -3.19 7.57 7.62
CA LEU A 183 -2.71 8.46 8.66
C LEU A 183 -3.48 9.79 8.65
N LEU A 184 -3.69 10.40 7.47
CA LEU A 184 -4.45 11.65 7.38
C LEU A 184 -5.89 11.50 7.89
N ILE A 185 -6.57 10.40 7.54
CA ILE A 185 -7.93 10.14 8.04
C ILE A 185 -7.93 9.83 9.53
N HIS A 186 -6.93 9.09 10.02
CA HIS A 186 -6.76 8.86 11.45
C HIS A 186 -6.59 10.17 12.21
N ASP A 187 -5.68 11.03 11.77
CA ASP A 187 -5.41 12.30 12.44
C ASP A 187 -6.66 13.18 12.44
N LEU A 188 -7.41 13.19 11.33
CA LEU A 188 -8.67 13.91 11.23
C LEU A 188 -9.75 13.36 12.19
N ALA A 189 -9.85 12.02 12.31
CA ALA A 189 -10.86 11.37 13.15
C ALA A 189 -10.54 11.48 14.66
N VAL A 190 -9.26 11.43 15.03
CA VAL A 190 -8.82 11.32 16.43
C VAL A 190 -8.33 12.66 17.00
N SER A 191 -7.67 13.48 16.19
CA SER A 191 -6.99 14.69 16.63
C SER A 191 -6.90 15.74 15.51
N PRO A 192 -7.99 16.47 15.20
CA PRO A 192 -7.97 17.55 14.21
C PRO A 192 -6.79 18.54 14.34
N PRO A 193 -6.31 18.93 15.54
CA PRO A 193 -5.12 19.77 15.66
C PRO A 193 -3.84 19.15 15.08
N THR A 194 -3.69 17.82 15.18
CA THR A 194 -2.56 17.07 14.59
C THR A 194 -2.71 17.00 13.08
N PHE A 195 -3.92 16.79 12.58
CA PHE A 195 -4.21 16.86 11.16
C PHE A 195 -3.76 18.21 10.59
N GLU A 196 -4.18 19.31 11.20
CA GLU A 196 -3.84 20.67 10.72
C GLU A 196 -2.34 20.94 10.71
N ARG A 197 -1.67 20.62 11.81
CA ARG A 197 -0.22 20.83 11.96
C ARG A 197 0.60 20.02 10.95
N ASP A 198 0.24 18.76 10.75
CA ASP A 198 1.10 17.80 10.03
C ASP A 198 0.63 17.50 8.60
N PHE A 199 -0.55 18.01 8.18
CA PHE A 199 -1.17 17.74 6.88
C PHE A 199 -0.19 17.93 5.73
N MET A 200 0.45 19.11 5.65
CA MET A 200 1.33 19.45 4.52
C MET A 200 2.51 18.49 4.40
N SER A 201 3.13 18.13 5.53
CA SER A 201 4.25 17.18 5.56
C SER A 201 3.82 15.77 5.14
N ASN A 202 2.69 15.31 5.66
CA ASN A 202 2.17 13.98 5.36
C ASN A 202 1.65 13.89 3.92
N TYR A 203 0.98 14.93 3.42
CA TYR A 203 0.49 15.01 2.06
C TYR A 203 1.63 15.15 1.03
N ALA A 204 2.70 15.89 1.35
CA ALA A 204 3.88 15.97 0.50
C ALA A 204 4.52 14.60 0.28
N LYS A 205 4.55 13.73 1.30
CA LYS A 205 5.02 12.34 1.15
C LYS A 205 4.13 11.55 0.19
N ILE A 206 2.80 11.70 0.29
CA ILE A 206 1.85 11.08 -0.64
C ILE A 206 2.13 11.54 -2.06
N LYS A 207 2.18 12.86 -2.30
CA LYS A 207 2.46 13.45 -3.61
C LYS A 207 3.80 12.98 -4.19
N ASN A 208 4.85 12.89 -3.37
CA ASN A 208 6.13 12.36 -3.80
C ASN A 208 6.03 10.88 -4.22
N ASN A 209 5.29 10.05 -3.48
CA ASN A 209 5.07 8.66 -3.88
C ASN A 209 4.28 8.55 -5.19
N LYS A 210 3.27 9.41 -5.41
CA LYS A 210 2.56 9.50 -6.70
C LYS A 210 3.49 9.86 -7.84
N ASN A 211 4.31 10.91 -7.67
CA ASN A 211 5.32 11.30 -8.67
C ASN A 211 6.29 10.16 -8.98
N ASN A 212 6.68 9.39 -7.97
CA ASN A 212 7.56 8.23 -8.14
C ASN A 212 6.90 7.07 -8.91
N LEU A 213 5.56 6.93 -8.90
CA LEU A 213 4.88 5.91 -9.71
C LEU A 213 5.13 6.12 -11.20
N HIS A 214 5.18 7.38 -11.64
CA HIS A 214 5.43 7.73 -13.04
C HIS A 214 6.93 7.77 -13.38
N LYS A 215 7.78 8.19 -12.43
CA LYS A 215 9.22 8.39 -12.68
C LYS A 215 10.07 7.13 -12.55
N ARG A 216 9.67 6.16 -11.72
CA ARG A 216 10.50 4.97 -11.45
C ARG A 216 10.29 3.89 -12.51
N SER A 217 11.34 3.63 -13.28
CA SER A 217 11.37 2.50 -14.21
C SER A 217 11.59 1.17 -13.49
N TYR A 218 10.64 0.25 -13.63
CA TYR A 218 10.78 -1.11 -13.14
C TYR A 218 11.92 -1.86 -13.84
N ILE A 219 12.08 -1.66 -15.14
CA ILE A 219 13.16 -2.29 -15.93
C ILE A 219 14.53 -1.90 -15.37
N LYS A 220 14.74 -0.60 -15.08
CA LYS A 220 15.98 -0.12 -14.46
C LYS A 220 16.20 -0.76 -13.09
N TYR A 221 15.15 -0.84 -12.26
CA TYR A 221 15.22 -1.49 -10.95
C TYR A 221 15.61 -2.98 -11.07
N LYS A 222 14.95 -3.72 -11.96
CA LYS A 222 15.22 -5.14 -12.20
C LYS A 222 16.66 -5.38 -12.65
N ASN A 223 17.15 -4.61 -13.62
CA ASN A 223 18.54 -4.72 -14.10
C ASN A 223 19.55 -4.44 -12.99
N GLN A 224 19.29 -3.45 -12.12
CA GLN A 224 20.14 -3.18 -10.97
C GLN A 224 20.19 -4.35 -9.98
N MET A 225 19.05 -4.99 -9.71
CA MET A 225 18.96 -6.15 -8.81
C MET A 225 19.74 -7.35 -9.37
N ILE A 226 19.56 -7.64 -10.67
CA ILE A 226 20.29 -8.72 -11.36
C ILE A 226 21.80 -8.46 -11.32
N ALA A 227 22.24 -7.25 -11.69
CA ALA A 227 23.65 -6.90 -11.69
C ALA A 227 24.26 -6.99 -10.28
N LYS A 228 23.53 -6.56 -9.25
CA LYS A 228 23.94 -6.70 -7.83
C LYS A 228 24.12 -8.17 -7.45
N TYR A 229 23.21 -9.04 -7.87
CA TYR A 229 23.30 -10.47 -7.58
C TYR A 229 24.52 -11.12 -8.26
N GLN A 230 24.76 -10.80 -9.54
CA GLN A 230 25.91 -11.35 -10.27
C GLN A 230 27.24 -10.90 -9.66
N ARG A 231 27.40 -9.62 -9.31
CA ARG A 231 28.58 -9.13 -8.57
C ARG A 231 28.81 -9.89 -7.26
N GLY A 232 27.74 -10.15 -6.50
CA GLY A 232 27.81 -10.93 -5.27
C GLY A 232 28.23 -12.39 -5.50
N LYS A 233 27.81 -13.00 -6.62
CA LYS A 233 28.18 -14.38 -6.99
C LYS A 233 29.67 -14.47 -7.36
N ILE A 234 30.18 -13.51 -8.13
CA ILE A 234 31.60 -13.42 -8.51
C ILE A 234 32.47 -13.28 -7.26
N LYS A 235 32.17 -12.29 -6.40
CA LYS A 235 32.91 -12.08 -5.15
C LYS A 235 32.97 -13.31 -4.24
N ARG A 236 31.90 -14.12 -4.19
CA ARG A 236 31.87 -15.38 -3.41
C ARG A 236 32.69 -16.50 -4.02
N LYS A 237 32.85 -16.53 -5.36
CA LYS A 237 33.72 -17.48 -6.05
C LYS A 237 35.20 -17.10 -5.93
N GLU A 238 35.49 -15.80 -5.90
CA GLU A 238 36.84 -15.25 -5.74
C GLU A 238 37.33 -15.27 -4.29
N LEU A 239 36.43 -15.42 -3.32
CA LEU A 239 36.79 -15.64 -1.92
C LEU A 239 37.43 -17.03 -1.81
N PRO A 240 38.71 -17.15 -1.38
CA PRO A 240 39.36 -18.44 -1.24
C PRO A 240 38.55 -19.34 -0.29
N ILE A 241 38.46 -20.61 -0.65
CA ILE A 241 37.72 -21.65 0.06
C ILE A 241 38.16 -21.63 1.53
N LYS A 242 37.26 -21.14 2.39
CA LYS A 242 37.30 -21.14 3.87
C LYS A 242 38.71 -21.00 4.48
N LEU A 243 39.16 -19.76 4.73
CA LEU A 243 39.93 -19.54 5.96
C LEU A 243 39.02 -19.92 7.13
N THR A 244 39.41 -20.94 7.88
CA THR A 244 38.79 -21.32 9.15
C THR A 244 38.76 -20.09 10.07
N PHE A 245 37.85 -20.07 11.05
CA PHE A 245 37.74 -18.95 12.00
C PHE A 245 39.09 -18.58 12.64
N PHE A 246 39.96 -19.57 12.86
CA PHE A 246 41.32 -19.41 13.35
C PHE A 246 42.27 -18.70 12.37
N GLU A 247 42.15 -18.93 11.07
CA GLU A 247 43.02 -18.30 10.09
C GLU A 247 42.62 -16.83 9.80
N LYS A 248 41.35 -16.49 9.99
CA LYS A 248 40.89 -15.08 9.96
C LYS A 248 41.48 -14.26 11.11
N ILE A 249 41.67 -14.86 12.29
CA ILE A 249 42.28 -14.20 13.45
C ILE A 249 43.77 -13.94 13.16
N LYS A 250 44.53 -14.93 12.65
CA LYS A 250 45.94 -14.74 12.29
C LYS A 250 46.17 -13.63 11.24
N PHE A 251 45.29 -13.51 10.25
CA PHE A 251 45.39 -12.48 9.20
C PHE A 251 45.16 -11.05 9.73
N VAL A 252 44.39 -10.90 10.82
CA VAL A 252 44.16 -9.59 11.47
C VAL A 252 45.35 -9.19 12.36
N PHE A 253 46.03 -10.16 12.98
CA PHE A 253 47.19 -9.90 13.84
C PHE A 253 48.52 -9.74 13.09
N SER A 254 48.67 -10.28 11.88
CA SER A 254 49.89 -10.12 11.07
C SER A 254 50.00 -8.76 10.35
N LYS A 255 48.98 -7.90 10.46
CA LYS A 255 48.98 -6.53 9.89
C LYS A 255 49.26 -5.44 10.94
N LYS A 256 49.65 -5.83 12.16
CA LYS A 256 49.94 -4.92 13.29
C LYS A 256 51.41 -4.98 13.77
N GLN A 257 52.31 -5.58 12.98
CA GLN A 257 53.77 -5.40 13.09
C GLN A 257 54.24 -4.69 11.83
#